data_AF-A0A6I3SSI8-F1
#
_entry.id   AF-A0A6I3SSI8-F1
#
_cell.length_a   1.000
_cell.length_b   1.000
_cell.length_c   1.000
_cell.angle_alpha   90.00
_cell.angle_beta   90.00
_cell.angle_gamma   90.00
#
_symmetry.space_group_name_H-M   'P 1'
#
loop_
_entity.id
_entity.type
_entity.pdbx_description
1 polymer ?
#
loop_
_entity_poly.entity_id
_entity_poly.type
_entity_poly.pdbx_seq_one_letter_code
_entity_poly.pdbx_strand_id
1 'polypeptide(L)'
;MLKILPSLLLAAATAAALPVSAAQLTPVETRWLNAAAPVLAYAKSVDLPIDIIVQPQAGPNDVPLAMGMADGRCKLVLSMRGNPQAETILDGVPDVQRDVLIEAMAAHEVGHCWRIVQGSWHALPAGFTEMGTEQADDPALLELSKQQRETRREEGYSDLVALAWIQRSHPAEYGRVHAWLQKVRDAQPHTHTSHDTRTWLRLAGQGAVFAGAGTPFEQVAPVWSAGLLHGE
;
A
#
# COMPACT_ATOMS: atom_id res chain seq x y z
N MET A 1 79.65 7.24 15.52
CA MET A 1 78.47 6.77 16.28
C MET A 1 77.45 6.26 15.29
N LEU A 2 77.30 4.94 15.21
CA LEU A 2 76.43 4.22 14.27
C LEU A 2 75.03 4.12 14.88
N LYS A 3 74.01 4.72 14.26
CA LYS A 3 72.60 4.63 14.71
C LYS A 3 71.91 3.47 14.00
N ILE A 4 71.55 2.45 14.76
CA ILE A 4 70.83 1.25 14.35
C ILE A 4 69.34 1.60 14.25
N LEU A 5 68.72 1.30 13.11
CA LEU A 5 67.28 1.39 12.86
C LEU A 5 66.59 0.07 13.30
N PRO A 6 65.46 0.08 14.04
CA PRO A 6 64.67 -1.12 14.22
C PRO A 6 63.54 -1.20 13.20
N SER A 7 63.56 -2.27 12.40
CA SER A 7 62.51 -2.68 11.47
C SER A 7 61.24 -3.11 12.23
N LEU A 8 60.12 -2.43 12.02
CA LEU A 8 58.79 -2.94 12.38
C LEU A 8 58.28 -3.85 11.25
N LEU A 9 58.14 -5.14 11.55
CA LEU A 9 57.41 -6.12 10.75
C LEU A 9 55.91 -5.84 10.87
N LEU A 10 55.30 -5.37 9.78
CA LEU A 10 53.86 -5.17 9.66
C LEU A 10 53.22 -6.51 9.25
N ALA A 11 52.54 -7.19 10.17
CA ALA A 11 51.74 -8.37 9.86
C ALA A 11 50.44 -7.92 9.16
N ALA A 12 50.36 -8.11 7.84
CA ALA A 12 49.15 -7.88 7.07
C ALA A 12 48.13 -9.00 7.35
N ALA A 13 47.17 -8.73 8.23
CA ALA A 13 45.98 -9.55 8.36
C ALA A 13 45.09 -9.31 7.13
N THR A 14 45.15 -10.22 6.16
CA THR A 14 44.20 -10.27 5.04
C THR A 14 42.84 -10.72 5.59
N ALA A 15 41.99 -9.74 5.93
CA ALA A 15 40.58 -9.98 6.16
C ALA A 15 39.97 -10.51 4.85
N ALA A 16 39.72 -11.82 4.79
CA ALA A 16 38.92 -12.41 3.73
C ALA A 16 37.51 -11.83 3.82
N ALA A 17 37.19 -10.92 2.90
CA ALA A 17 35.83 -10.44 2.72
C ALA A 17 34.97 -11.62 2.26
N LEU A 18 34.13 -12.15 3.15
CA LEU A 18 33.08 -13.09 2.76
C LEU A 18 32.17 -12.36 1.75
N PRO A 19 31.83 -12.98 0.61
CA PRO A 19 30.92 -12.36 -0.34
C PRO A 19 29.55 -12.22 0.33
N VAL A 20 29.14 -10.98 0.58
CA VAL A 20 27.75 -10.65 0.89
C VAL A 20 26.95 -10.96 -0.37
N SER A 21 26.37 -12.16 -0.45
CA SER A 21 25.38 -12.46 -1.47
C SER A 21 24.12 -11.67 -1.14
N ALA A 22 23.87 -10.61 -1.91
CA ALA A 22 22.53 -10.03 -1.95
C ALA A 22 21.55 -11.14 -2.34
N ALA A 23 20.52 -11.34 -1.53
CA ALA A 23 19.47 -12.29 -1.86
C ALA A 23 18.88 -11.91 -3.22
N GLN A 24 18.94 -12.81 -4.18
CA GLN A 24 18.35 -12.58 -5.50
C GLN A 24 16.83 -12.53 -5.35
N LEU A 25 16.21 -11.60 -6.08
CA LEU A 25 14.75 -11.55 -6.19
C LEU A 25 14.23 -12.84 -6.82
N THR A 26 13.17 -13.39 -6.27
CA THR A 26 12.42 -14.50 -6.85
C THR A 26 11.62 -14.02 -8.07
N PRO A 27 11.19 -14.93 -8.97
CA PRO A 27 10.36 -14.56 -10.12
C PRO A 27 9.05 -13.83 -9.73
N VAL A 28 8.43 -14.21 -8.61
CA VAL A 28 7.21 -13.55 -8.10
C VAL A 28 7.53 -12.13 -7.64
N GLU A 29 8.58 -11.94 -6.84
CA GLU A 29 9.02 -10.62 -6.38
C GLU A 29 9.37 -9.72 -7.58
N THR A 30 10.08 -10.24 -8.59
CA THR A 30 10.40 -9.50 -9.82
C THR A 30 9.15 -9.09 -10.58
N ARG A 31 8.17 -9.98 -10.78
CA ARG A 31 6.92 -9.64 -11.48
C ARG A 31 6.15 -8.55 -10.75
N TRP A 32 5.99 -8.69 -9.42
CA TRP A 32 5.26 -7.71 -8.63
C TRP A 32 5.92 -6.33 -8.63
N LEU A 33 7.25 -6.27 -8.53
CA LEU A 33 7.99 -5.01 -8.64
C LEU A 33 7.86 -4.38 -10.02
N ASN A 34 7.91 -5.18 -11.09
CA ASN A 34 7.73 -4.68 -12.46
C ASN A 34 6.31 -4.11 -12.67
N ALA A 35 5.28 -4.81 -12.18
CA ALA A 35 3.90 -4.36 -12.27
C ALA A 35 3.63 -3.11 -11.43
N ALA A 36 4.26 -2.96 -10.25
CA ALA A 36 4.16 -1.77 -9.41
C ALA A 36 4.98 -0.57 -9.92
N ALA A 37 5.95 -0.80 -10.83
CA ALA A 37 6.91 0.21 -11.25
C ALA A 37 6.28 1.52 -11.78
N PRO A 38 5.19 1.52 -12.57
CA PRO A 38 4.56 2.76 -13.04
C PRO A 38 4.08 3.65 -11.87
N VAL A 39 3.44 3.06 -10.86
CA VAL A 39 2.96 3.77 -9.68
C VAL A 39 4.14 4.32 -8.87
N LEU A 40 5.17 3.50 -8.66
CA LEU A 40 6.36 3.89 -7.89
C LEU A 40 7.15 5.00 -8.58
N ALA A 41 7.26 4.95 -9.90
CA ALA A 41 7.86 6.00 -10.70
C ALA A 41 7.06 7.31 -10.57
N TYR A 42 5.73 7.23 -10.59
CA TYR A 42 4.88 8.40 -10.37
C TYR A 42 5.00 8.95 -8.95
N ALA A 43 4.95 8.09 -7.92
CA ALA A 43 5.14 8.49 -6.52
C ALA A 43 6.47 9.24 -6.32
N LYS A 44 7.55 8.74 -6.94
CA LYS A 44 8.84 9.44 -6.96
C LYS A 44 8.77 10.80 -7.66
N SER A 45 8.02 10.91 -8.75
CA SER A 45 7.88 12.18 -9.50
C SER A 45 7.12 13.27 -8.75
N VAL A 46 6.36 12.89 -7.71
CA VAL A 46 5.66 13.81 -6.80
C VAL A 46 6.30 13.81 -5.40
N ASP A 47 7.58 13.43 -5.32
CA ASP A 47 8.42 13.47 -4.12
C ASP A 47 7.91 12.67 -2.91
N LEU A 48 7.15 11.58 -3.12
CA LEU A 48 6.78 10.69 -2.02
C LEU A 48 7.99 9.90 -1.50
N PRO A 49 8.25 9.89 -0.17
CA PRO A 49 9.41 9.26 0.43
C PRO A 49 9.22 7.75 0.64
N ILE A 50 9.12 6.98 -0.44
CA ILE A 50 8.90 5.53 -0.39
C ILE A 50 10.22 4.77 -0.49
N ASP A 51 10.46 3.87 0.47
CA ASP A 51 11.46 2.81 0.39
C ASP A 51 10.76 1.47 0.08
N ILE A 52 11.34 0.70 -0.83
CA ILE A 52 10.84 -0.62 -1.20
C ILE A 52 11.62 -1.66 -0.40
N ILE A 53 10.90 -2.48 0.36
CA ILE A 53 11.46 -3.56 1.17
C ILE A 53 10.94 -4.88 0.62
N VAL A 54 11.83 -5.69 0.05
CA VAL A 54 11.52 -7.09 -0.25
C VAL A 54 12.01 -7.92 0.93
N GLN A 55 11.09 -8.57 1.65
CA GLN A 55 11.45 -9.33 2.84
C GLN A 55 12.41 -10.47 2.47
N PRO A 56 13.60 -10.57 3.10
CA PRO A 56 14.59 -11.58 2.75
C PRO A 56 14.25 -12.96 3.32
N GLN A 57 13.45 -13.03 4.39
CA GLN A 57 13.07 -14.27 5.06
C GLN A 57 11.65 -14.68 4.68
N ALA A 58 11.34 -15.97 4.87
CA ALA A 58 10.00 -16.47 4.64
C ALA A 58 9.02 -15.99 5.72
N GLY A 59 7.89 -15.43 5.29
CA GLY A 59 6.81 -14.94 6.16
C GLY A 59 5.48 -15.57 5.76
N PRO A 60 5.16 -16.80 6.22
CA PRO A 60 4.01 -17.56 5.72
C PRO A 60 2.65 -16.96 6.04
N ASN A 61 2.59 -16.05 7.03
CA ASN A 61 1.36 -15.41 7.49
C ASN A 61 1.37 -13.88 7.28
N ASP A 62 2.39 -13.36 6.58
CA ASP A 62 2.53 -11.93 6.38
C ASP A 62 1.58 -11.47 5.27
N VAL A 63 1.10 -10.22 5.38
CA VAL A 63 0.36 -9.58 4.28
C VAL A 63 1.31 -9.44 3.08
N PRO A 64 0.92 -9.88 1.87
CA PRO A 64 1.83 -9.96 0.72
C PRO A 64 2.42 -8.63 0.27
N LEU A 65 1.60 -7.58 0.30
CA LEU A 65 1.98 -6.21 -0.03
C LEU A 65 1.38 -5.30 1.06
N ALA A 66 2.19 -4.42 1.64
CA ALA A 66 1.73 -3.51 2.68
C ALA A 66 2.50 -2.19 2.69
N MET A 67 1.82 -1.12 3.09
CA MET A 67 2.43 0.17 3.40
C MET A 67 2.61 0.35 4.91
N GLY A 68 3.83 0.68 5.32
CA GLY A 68 4.16 1.11 6.68
C GLY A 68 4.90 2.45 6.71
N MET A 69 5.18 2.96 7.90
CA MET A 69 5.97 4.18 8.10
C MET A 69 7.09 3.89 9.10
N ALA A 70 8.33 4.23 8.74
CA ALA A 70 9.48 4.14 9.65
C ALA A 70 10.52 5.21 9.29
N ASP A 71 11.05 5.88 10.32
CA ASP A 71 12.04 6.95 10.19
C ASP A 71 11.61 8.09 9.25
N GLY A 72 10.33 8.46 9.30
CA GLY A 72 9.76 9.51 8.45
C GLY A 72 9.64 9.15 6.96
N ARG A 73 9.77 7.86 6.61
CA ARG A 73 9.65 7.34 5.25
C ARG A 73 8.64 6.20 5.16
N CYS A 74 7.85 6.21 4.10
CA CYS A 74 6.93 5.15 3.75
C CYS A 74 7.71 3.89 3.36
N LYS A 75 7.27 2.72 3.82
CA LYS A 75 7.88 1.42 3.52
C LYS A 75 6.86 0.59 2.76
N LEU A 76 7.09 0.38 1.46
CA LEU A 76 6.33 -0.59 0.68
C LEU A 76 6.99 -1.96 0.86
N VAL A 77 6.34 -2.83 1.62
CA VAL A 77 6.87 -4.14 1.99
C VAL A 77 6.26 -5.23 1.10
N LEU A 78 7.11 -6.05 0.49
CA LEU A 78 6.73 -7.25 -0.27
C LEU A 78 7.12 -8.50 0.53
N SER A 79 6.14 -9.30 0.92
CA SER A 79 6.28 -10.49 1.78
C SER A 79 5.92 -11.76 1.00
N MET A 80 6.63 -12.01 -0.11
CA MET A 80 6.28 -13.09 -1.06
C MET A 80 6.94 -14.43 -0.76
N ARG A 81 8.18 -14.42 -0.24
CA ARG A 81 8.97 -15.64 -0.05
C ARG A 81 8.31 -16.57 0.97
N GLY A 82 8.05 -17.81 0.56
CA GLY A 82 7.44 -18.82 1.43
C GLY A 82 6.03 -18.47 1.91
N ASN A 83 5.37 -17.50 1.29
CA ASN A 83 4.02 -17.07 1.64
C ASN A 83 2.99 -17.74 0.71
N PRO A 84 2.25 -18.77 1.19
CA PRO A 84 1.21 -19.42 0.39
C PRO A 84 0.04 -18.50 0.06
N GLN A 85 -0.11 -17.37 0.76
CA GLN A 85 -1.14 -16.36 0.53
C GLN A 85 -0.68 -15.21 -0.38
N ALA A 86 0.58 -15.24 -0.87
CA ALA A 86 1.19 -14.15 -1.64
C ALA A 86 0.32 -13.66 -2.80
N GLU A 87 -0.40 -14.57 -3.47
CA GLU A 87 -1.16 -14.26 -4.67
C GLU A 87 -2.61 -14.74 -4.63
N THR A 88 -3.13 -15.15 -3.47
CA THR A 88 -4.51 -15.68 -3.37
C THR A 88 -5.57 -14.64 -3.73
N ILE A 89 -5.26 -13.34 -3.57
CA ILE A 89 -6.10 -12.24 -4.06
C ILE A 89 -6.27 -12.22 -5.59
N LEU A 90 -5.37 -12.88 -6.32
CA LEU A 90 -5.38 -13.03 -7.78
C LEU A 90 -5.91 -14.42 -8.21
N ASP A 91 -6.46 -15.22 -7.29
CA ASP A 91 -7.02 -16.53 -7.62
C ASP A 91 -8.16 -16.41 -8.65
N GLY A 92 -8.05 -17.21 -9.72
CA GLY A 92 -8.98 -17.17 -10.84
C GLY A 92 -8.76 -16.02 -11.83
N VAL A 93 -7.74 -15.17 -11.63
CA VAL A 93 -7.33 -14.15 -12.61
C VAL A 93 -6.33 -14.75 -13.62
N PRO A 94 -6.58 -14.66 -14.93
CA PRO A 94 -5.62 -15.07 -15.95
C PRO A 94 -4.29 -14.31 -15.85
N ASP A 95 -3.16 -14.95 -16.11
CA ASP A 95 -1.83 -14.32 -15.94
C ASP A 95 -1.69 -12.99 -16.68
N VAL A 96 -2.17 -12.92 -17.93
CA VAL A 96 -2.14 -11.71 -18.77
C VAL A 96 -2.92 -10.53 -18.20
N GLN A 97 -3.74 -10.76 -17.18
CA GLN A 97 -4.59 -9.77 -16.53
C GLN A 97 -4.08 -9.34 -15.14
N ARG A 98 -3.08 -10.04 -14.58
CA ARG A 98 -2.64 -9.84 -13.19
C ARG A 98 -1.84 -8.57 -12.99
N ASP A 99 -1.01 -8.18 -13.96
CA ASP A 99 -0.10 -7.04 -13.79
C ASP A 99 -0.84 -5.73 -13.49
N VAL A 100 -1.94 -5.44 -14.18
CA VAL A 100 -2.73 -4.22 -13.90
C VAL A 100 -3.46 -4.27 -12.54
N LEU A 101 -3.77 -5.47 -12.03
CA LEU A 101 -4.34 -5.61 -10.69
C LEU A 101 -3.27 -5.41 -9.62
N ILE A 102 -2.06 -5.93 -9.83
CA ILE A 102 -0.91 -5.66 -8.96
C ILE A 102 -0.56 -4.16 -8.99
N GLU A 103 -0.62 -3.52 -10.15
CA GLU A 103 -0.45 -2.08 -10.30
C GLU A 103 -1.52 -1.32 -9.49
N ALA A 104 -2.79 -1.72 -9.55
CA ALA A 104 -3.85 -1.15 -8.74
C ALA A 104 -3.62 -1.33 -7.23
N MET A 105 -3.14 -2.50 -6.79
CA MET A 105 -2.76 -2.74 -5.40
C MET A 105 -1.61 -1.83 -4.97
N ALA A 106 -0.59 -1.65 -5.81
CA ALA A 106 0.49 -0.71 -5.50
C ALA A 106 -0.02 0.73 -5.39
N ALA A 107 -0.96 1.15 -6.25
CA ALA A 107 -1.59 2.46 -6.16
C ALA A 107 -2.40 2.64 -4.86
N HIS A 108 -3.09 1.59 -4.41
CA HIS A 108 -3.74 1.56 -3.09
C HIS A 108 -2.71 1.82 -1.97
N GLU A 109 -1.61 1.07 -1.92
CA GLU A 109 -0.58 1.24 -0.88
C GLU A 109 0.06 2.64 -0.91
N VAL A 110 0.25 3.21 -2.11
CA VAL A 110 0.75 4.58 -2.25
C VAL A 110 -0.26 5.62 -1.78
N GLY A 111 -1.56 5.33 -1.87
CA GLY A 111 -2.64 6.14 -1.27
C GLY A 111 -2.46 6.31 0.24
N HIS A 112 -2.12 5.23 0.96
CA HIS A 112 -1.80 5.28 2.38
C HIS A 112 -0.59 6.18 2.65
N CYS A 113 0.49 6.01 1.89
CA CYS A 113 1.69 6.83 2.03
C CYS A 113 1.39 8.33 1.86
N TRP A 114 0.59 8.70 0.85
CA TRP A 114 0.19 10.08 0.60
C TRP A 114 -0.51 10.69 1.83
N ARG A 115 -1.50 10.00 2.39
CA ARG A 115 -2.25 10.47 3.57
C ARG A 115 -1.35 10.68 4.79
N ILE A 116 -0.41 9.77 5.03
CA ILE A 116 0.54 9.89 6.15
C ILE A 116 1.49 11.08 5.93
N VAL A 117 2.07 11.21 4.74
CA VAL A 117 3.04 12.28 4.42
C VAL A 117 2.39 13.67 4.45
N GLN A 118 1.13 13.78 4.07
CA GLN A 118 0.34 15.02 4.17
C GLN A 118 -0.13 15.31 5.62
N GLY A 119 0.29 14.49 6.61
CA GLY A 119 -0.12 14.65 8.01
C GLY A 119 -1.63 14.52 8.22
N SER A 120 -2.31 13.85 7.30
CA SER A 120 -3.78 13.76 7.28
C SER A 120 -4.28 12.37 7.68
N TRP A 121 -3.40 11.43 8.05
CA TRP A 121 -3.77 10.09 8.49
C TRP A 121 -4.83 10.11 9.62
N HIS A 122 -5.94 9.38 9.42
CA HIS A 122 -7.15 9.35 10.25
C HIS A 122 -7.93 10.68 10.37
N ALA A 123 -7.47 11.76 9.74
CA ALA A 123 -8.16 13.05 9.76
C ALA A 123 -9.32 13.08 8.75
N LEU A 124 -10.46 13.62 9.19
CA LEU A 124 -11.61 13.91 8.34
C LEU A 124 -11.38 15.18 7.49
N PRO A 125 -12.07 15.35 6.34
CA PRO A 125 -12.03 16.60 5.60
C PRO A 125 -12.54 17.77 6.45
N ALA A 126 -12.09 18.98 6.12
CA ALA A 126 -12.58 20.19 6.79
C ALA A 126 -14.12 20.27 6.71
N GLY A 127 -14.76 20.54 7.85
CA GLY A 127 -16.22 20.60 7.98
C GLY A 127 -16.90 19.28 8.30
N PHE A 128 -16.16 18.16 8.33
CA PHE A 128 -16.65 16.88 8.83
C PHE A 128 -16.30 16.71 10.31
N THR A 129 -17.26 16.21 11.07
CA THR A 129 -17.06 15.71 12.43
C THR A 129 -17.69 14.34 12.52
N GLU A 130 -17.12 13.46 13.34
CA GLU A 130 -17.79 12.19 13.63
C GLU A 130 -19.17 12.47 14.26
N MET A 131 -20.19 11.82 13.71
CA MET A 131 -21.57 11.92 14.17
C MET A 131 -21.98 10.56 14.76
N GLY A 132 -22.65 10.61 15.91
CA GLY A 132 -23.13 9.41 16.62
C GLY A 132 -22.39 9.16 17.94
N THR A 133 -23.11 8.58 18.88
CA THR A 133 -22.57 8.13 20.18
C THR A 133 -22.59 6.61 20.19
N GLU A 134 -21.43 5.98 20.01
CA GLU A 134 -21.30 4.55 20.30
C GLU A 134 -21.23 4.32 21.81
N GLN A 135 -21.91 3.26 22.26
CA GLN A 135 -21.91 2.85 23.67
C GLN A 135 -21.53 1.37 23.75
N ALA A 136 -20.60 1.06 24.63
CA ALA A 136 -20.28 -0.31 25.02
C ALA A 136 -19.92 -0.29 26.50
N ASP A 137 -20.25 -1.37 27.21
CA ASP A 137 -19.92 -1.53 28.64
C ASP A 137 -18.41 -1.60 28.87
N ASP A 138 -17.66 -2.05 27.87
CA ASP A 138 -16.20 -2.12 27.87
C ASP A 138 -15.60 -0.98 27.02
N PRO A 139 -14.86 -0.03 27.62
CA PRO A 139 -14.15 1.03 26.91
C PRO A 139 -13.17 0.52 25.84
N ALA A 140 -12.60 -0.68 26.00
CA ALA A 140 -11.70 -1.25 25.00
C ALA A 140 -12.42 -1.57 23.69
N LEU A 141 -13.71 -1.93 23.75
CA LEU A 141 -14.51 -2.17 22.56
C LEU A 141 -14.85 -0.87 21.82
N LEU A 142 -15.03 0.23 22.53
CA LEU A 142 -15.23 1.56 21.91
C LEU A 142 -13.98 2.01 21.16
N GLU A 143 -12.81 1.82 21.77
CA GLU A 143 -11.54 2.17 21.13
C GLU A 143 -11.26 1.29 19.90
N LEU A 144 -11.51 -0.02 19.99
CA LEU A 144 -11.38 -0.93 18.84
C LEU A 144 -12.34 -0.55 17.71
N SER A 145 -13.60 -0.26 18.04
CA SER A 145 -14.60 0.19 17.07
C SER A 145 -14.15 1.47 16.35
N LYS A 146 -13.62 2.44 17.12
CA LYS A 146 -13.06 3.67 16.57
C LYS A 146 -11.90 3.40 15.62
N GLN A 147 -10.94 2.57 16.01
CA GLN A 147 -9.80 2.19 15.17
C GLN A 147 -10.26 1.49 13.88
N GLN A 148 -11.29 0.63 13.94
CA GLN A 148 -11.84 -0.02 12.76
C GLN A 148 -12.48 1.00 11.81
N ARG A 149 -13.23 1.98 12.32
CA ARG A 149 -13.81 3.06 11.48
C ARG A 149 -12.73 3.95 10.87
N GLU A 150 -11.76 4.39 11.66
CA GLU A 150 -10.64 5.20 11.20
C GLU A 150 -9.84 4.48 10.12
N THR A 151 -9.55 3.18 10.32
CA THR A 151 -8.87 2.36 9.31
C THR A 151 -9.73 2.20 8.06
N ARG A 152 -11.04 1.96 8.18
CA ARG A 152 -11.96 1.85 7.04
C ARG A 152 -11.97 3.08 6.16
N ARG A 153 -11.88 4.26 6.75
CA ARG A 153 -11.78 5.52 6.01
C ARG A 153 -10.50 5.60 5.19
N GLU A 154 -9.37 5.17 5.75
CA GLU A 154 -8.10 5.14 5.03
C GLU A 154 -8.11 4.07 3.93
N GLU A 155 -8.64 2.88 4.20
CA GLU A 155 -8.84 1.82 3.19
C GLU A 155 -9.75 2.29 2.05
N GLY A 156 -10.84 3.00 2.36
CA GLY A 156 -11.75 3.57 1.38
C GLY A 156 -11.08 4.64 0.52
N TYR A 157 -10.25 5.49 1.12
CA TYR A 157 -9.43 6.45 0.37
C TYR A 157 -8.46 5.75 -0.58
N SER A 158 -7.73 4.76 -0.08
CA SER A 158 -6.71 4.04 -0.86
C SER A 158 -7.32 3.19 -1.99
N ASP A 159 -8.49 2.58 -1.79
CA ASP A 159 -9.27 1.93 -2.86
C ASP A 159 -9.67 2.91 -3.97
N LEU A 160 -10.07 4.13 -3.61
CA LEU A 160 -10.37 5.16 -4.58
C LEU A 160 -9.11 5.64 -5.32
N VAL A 161 -7.96 5.73 -4.65
CA VAL A 161 -6.68 6.08 -5.29
C VAL A 161 -6.29 5.04 -6.32
N ALA A 162 -6.48 3.75 -6.02
CA ALA A 162 -6.26 2.69 -7.00
C ALA A 162 -7.14 2.87 -8.24
N LEU A 163 -8.42 3.17 -8.07
CA LEU A 163 -9.34 3.38 -9.20
C LEU A 163 -9.06 4.66 -9.98
N ALA A 164 -8.71 5.76 -9.31
CA ALA A 164 -8.32 7.01 -9.95
C ALA A 164 -7.02 6.83 -10.76
N TRP A 165 -6.06 6.07 -10.23
CA TRP A 165 -4.85 5.68 -10.95
C TRP A 165 -5.19 4.90 -12.22
N ILE A 166 -5.99 3.84 -12.10
CA ILE A 166 -6.40 3.01 -13.26
C ILE A 166 -7.19 3.82 -14.28
N GLN A 167 -8.08 4.71 -13.87
CA GLN A 167 -8.79 5.59 -14.80
C GLN A 167 -7.82 6.46 -15.61
N ARG A 168 -6.71 6.88 -15.01
CA ARG A 168 -5.69 7.71 -15.67
C ARG A 168 -4.77 6.89 -16.57
N SER A 169 -4.24 5.77 -16.10
CA SER A 169 -3.20 5.00 -16.80
C SER A 169 -3.77 3.93 -17.74
N HIS A 170 -4.89 3.32 -17.37
CA HIS A 170 -5.52 2.19 -18.07
C HIS A 170 -7.05 2.35 -18.15
N PRO A 171 -7.59 3.45 -18.75
CA PRO A 171 -9.03 3.73 -18.73
C PRO A 171 -9.89 2.60 -19.33
N ALA A 172 -9.36 1.85 -20.30
CA ALA A 172 -10.04 0.69 -20.89
C ALA A 172 -10.22 -0.48 -19.90
N GLU A 173 -9.36 -0.56 -18.88
CA GLU A 173 -9.38 -1.62 -17.87
C GLU A 173 -10.21 -1.25 -16.63
N TYR A 174 -10.66 0.01 -16.51
CA TYR A 174 -11.34 0.53 -15.33
C TYR A 174 -12.47 -0.38 -14.83
N GLY A 175 -13.40 -0.73 -15.72
CA GLY A 175 -14.56 -1.56 -15.34
C GLY A 175 -14.16 -2.94 -14.84
N ARG A 176 -13.08 -3.52 -15.38
CA ARG A 176 -12.57 -4.82 -14.94
C ARG A 176 -11.90 -4.73 -13.58
N VAL A 177 -11.04 -3.73 -13.37
CA VAL A 177 -10.36 -3.54 -12.07
C VAL A 177 -11.38 -3.21 -10.98
N HIS A 178 -12.34 -2.33 -11.27
CA HIS A 178 -13.45 -2.02 -10.36
C HIS A 178 -14.24 -3.26 -9.96
N ALA A 179 -14.65 -4.09 -10.93
CA ALA A 179 -15.37 -5.33 -10.65
C ALA A 179 -14.55 -6.34 -9.83
N TRP A 180 -13.25 -6.45 -10.10
CA TRP A 180 -12.34 -7.28 -9.30
C TRP A 180 -12.23 -6.77 -7.87
N LEU A 181 -12.01 -5.46 -7.67
CA LEU A 181 -11.90 -4.87 -6.34
C LEU A 181 -13.20 -5.01 -5.54
N GLN A 182 -14.35 -4.83 -6.19
CA GLN A 182 -15.67 -5.09 -5.60
C GLN A 182 -15.78 -6.55 -5.13
N LYS A 183 -15.38 -7.53 -5.96
CA LYS A 183 -15.37 -8.94 -5.58
C LYS A 183 -14.44 -9.22 -4.39
N VAL A 184 -13.25 -8.61 -4.35
CA VAL A 184 -12.30 -8.74 -3.24
C VAL A 184 -12.92 -8.24 -1.93
N ARG A 185 -13.58 -7.08 -1.95
CA ARG A 185 -14.24 -6.53 -0.76
C ARG A 185 -15.49 -7.32 -0.39
N ASP A 186 -16.26 -7.81 -1.37
CA ASP A 186 -17.47 -8.62 -1.13
C ASP A 186 -17.17 -9.99 -0.51
N ALA A 187 -16.00 -10.57 -0.77
CA ALA A 187 -15.57 -11.82 -0.15
C ALA A 187 -15.28 -11.70 1.35
N GLN A 188 -15.18 -10.48 1.90
CA GLN A 188 -14.98 -10.26 3.34
C GLN A 188 -16.28 -10.53 4.11
N PRO A 189 -16.27 -11.45 5.10
CA PRO A 189 -17.50 -12.02 5.69
C PRO A 189 -18.28 -11.07 6.60
N HIS A 190 -17.68 -9.95 7.02
CA HIS A 190 -18.24 -9.07 8.03
C HIS A 190 -18.34 -7.63 7.51
N THR A 191 -19.50 -7.03 7.76
CA THR A 191 -19.70 -5.59 7.62
C THR A 191 -18.99 -4.84 8.74
N HIS A 192 -18.66 -3.58 8.51
CA HIS A 192 -17.97 -2.73 9.47
C HIS A 192 -16.56 -3.21 9.88
N THR A 193 -15.89 -4.05 9.10
CA THR A 193 -14.46 -4.39 9.28
C THR A 193 -13.55 -3.39 8.60
N SER A 194 -12.26 -3.27 8.95
CA SER A 194 -11.36 -2.27 8.35
C SER A 194 -11.39 -2.22 6.81
N HIS A 195 -11.63 -3.33 6.12
CA HIS A 195 -11.69 -3.38 4.65
C HIS A 195 -13.12 -3.32 4.07
N ASP A 196 -14.14 -3.01 4.87
CA ASP A 196 -15.50 -2.81 4.36
C ASP A 196 -15.63 -1.44 3.69
N THR A 197 -15.12 -1.34 2.46
CA THR A 197 -15.04 -0.10 1.66
C THR A 197 -16.13 -0.03 0.58
N ARG A 198 -17.12 -0.93 0.62
CA ARG A 198 -18.14 -1.14 -0.43
C ARG A 198 -18.92 0.14 -0.74
N THR A 199 -19.12 1.02 0.25
CA THR A 199 -19.78 2.31 0.04
C THR A 199 -19.02 3.19 -0.95
N TRP A 200 -17.71 3.31 -0.84
CA TRP A 200 -16.89 4.06 -1.80
C TRP A 200 -16.82 3.39 -3.16
N LEU A 201 -16.72 2.05 -3.21
CA LEU A 201 -16.71 1.33 -4.49
C LEU A 201 -18.01 1.52 -5.29
N ARG A 202 -19.17 1.57 -4.61
CA ARG A 202 -20.45 1.89 -5.28
C ARG A 202 -20.45 3.30 -5.89
N LEU A 203 -19.91 4.28 -5.17
CA LEU A 203 -19.79 5.66 -5.65
C LEU A 203 -18.81 5.79 -6.83
N ALA A 204 -17.79 4.93 -6.86
CA ALA A 204 -16.81 4.84 -7.93
C ALA A 204 -17.18 3.85 -9.05
N GLY A 205 -18.46 3.58 -9.29
CA GLY A 205 -18.89 2.64 -10.34
C GLY A 205 -18.46 3.01 -11.77
N GLN A 206 -18.11 4.27 -12.02
CA GLN A 206 -17.65 4.76 -13.32
C GLN A 206 -16.45 5.68 -13.16
N GLY A 207 -15.40 5.50 -13.97
CA GLY A 207 -14.17 6.28 -13.82
C GLY A 207 -14.32 7.78 -14.11
N ALA A 208 -15.41 8.21 -14.73
CA ALA A 208 -15.72 9.62 -14.94
C ALA A 208 -15.78 10.44 -13.64
N VAL A 209 -16.02 9.79 -12.48
CA VAL A 209 -15.98 10.45 -11.16
C VAL A 209 -14.59 10.99 -10.80
N PHE A 210 -13.52 10.52 -11.47
CA PHE A 210 -12.14 10.97 -11.29
C PHE A 210 -11.66 11.93 -12.40
N ALA A 211 -12.56 12.48 -13.21
CA ALA A 211 -12.21 13.36 -14.35
C ALA A 211 -11.68 14.75 -13.94
N GLY A 212 -11.54 15.04 -12.64
CA GLY A 212 -11.00 16.30 -12.14
C GLY A 212 -9.54 16.54 -12.51
N ALA A 213 -9.11 17.80 -12.49
CA ALA A 213 -7.69 18.13 -12.57
C ALA A 213 -6.96 17.71 -11.28
N GLY A 214 -5.63 17.53 -11.38
CA GLY A 214 -4.77 17.20 -10.25
C GLY A 214 -4.20 15.78 -10.30
N THR A 215 -3.65 15.37 -9.17
CA THR A 215 -3.12 14.02 -8.96
C THR A 215 -4.23 13.02 -8.65
N PRO A 216 -4.02 11.71 -8.84
CA PRO A 216 -4.97 10.68 -8.39
C PRO A 216 -5.35 10.81 -6.91
N PHE A 217 -4.45 11.33 -6.06
CA PHE A 217 -4.70 11.57 -4.65
C PHE A 217 -5.71 12.71 -4.40
N GLU A 218 -5.70 13.74 -5.24
CA GLU A 218 -6.63 14.86 -5.11
C GLU A 218 -7.97 14.56 -5.77
N GLN A 219 -7.96 13.81 -6.88
CA GLN A 219 -9.15 13.43 -7.64
C GLN A 219 -10.14 12.60 -6.82
N VAL A 220 -9.67 11.87 -5.80
CA VAL A 220 -10.54 11.01 -4.98
C VAL A 220 -11.29 11.76 -3.89
N ALA A 221 -10.85 12.97 -3.52
CA ALA A 221 -11.39 13.69 -2.37
C ALA A 221 -12.93 13.91 -2.41
N PRO A 222 -13.54 14.26 -3.56
CA PRO A 222 -15.01 14.40 -3.63
C PRO A 222 -15.75 13.07 -3.39
N VAL A 223 -15.25 11.98 -3.99
CA VAL A 223 -15.87 10.64 -3.86
C VAL A 223 -15.67 10.09 -2.45
N TRP A 224 -14.49 10.31 -1.87
CA TRP A 224 -14.19 9.93 -0.49
C TRP A 224 -15.11 10.64 0.49
N SER A 225 -15.24 11.96 0.36
CA SER A 225 -16.13 12.77 1.21
C SER A 225 -17.61 12.37 1.06
N ALA A 226 -18.04 12.02 -0.15
CA ALA A 226 -19.39 11.51 -0.37
C ALA A 226 -19.64 10.19 0.38
N GLY A 227 -18.65 9.27 0.41
CA GLY A 227 -18.78 8.02 1.14
C GLY A 227 -18.97 8.21 2.65
N LEU A 228 -18.31 9.22 3.25
CA LEU A 228 -18.50 9.58 4.66
C LEU A 228 -19.96 9.97 4.98
N LEU A 229 -20.70 10.49 4.00
CA LEU A 229 -22.12 10.88 4.16
C LEU A 229 -23.10 9.72 3.99
N HIS A 230 -22.67 8.61 3.39
CA HIS A 230 -23.53 7.49 3.01
C HIS A 230 -23.48 6.30 3.98
N GLY A 231 -23.02 6.53 5.21
CA GLY A 231 -22.99 5.53 6.27
C GLY A 231 -21.86 4.52 6.07
N GLU A 232 -20.64 4.95 6.37
CA GLU A 232 -19.46 4.09 6.53
C GLU A 232 -19.62 3.03 7.64
#